data_AF-A0A925YCW8-F1
#
_entry.id   AF-A0A925YCW8-F1
#
_cell.length_a   1.000
_cell.length_b   1.000
_cell.length_c   1.000
_cell.angle_alpha   90.00
_cell.angle_beta   90.00
_cell.angle_gamma   90.00
#
_symmetry.space_group_name_H-M   'P 1'
#
loop_
_entity.id
_entity.type
_entity.pdbx_description
1 polymer ?
#
loop_
_entity_poly.entity_id
_entity_poly.type
_entity_poly.pdbx_seq_one_letter_code
_entity_poly.pdbx_strand_id
1 'polypeptide(L)'
;MPNPVSTGLPNPQSYDVSTAGIVLDKVTGLVWQSAANTSGMLWPAARNHCLHLSLAGADDWRLPSFIELVSLVDFSRRDPAIDTTAFPRPVGGTVWTSTPVLGSPSEAWYVSFNNGFTYQGHENLLPIDVRCVRGGAVDPVGARYAFPTPQTVSDKQTGLLWQRTADGQTRTWDAAVAVCRALDLSGPGWRLPSMKELQTLLDLSRQLPALDPVAFPIAPTEQYWTSSTLKGSATDAWFISFRLGAASTIGRDNPSFVRCVR
;
A
#
# COMPACT_ATOMS: atom_id res chain seq x y z
N MET A 1 1.82 -9.34 -0.12
CA MET A 1 0.88 -8.26 -0.54
C MET A 1 -0.04 -8.80 -1.64
N PRO A 2 -1.37 -8.63 -1.57
CA PRO A 2 -2.30 -9.16 -2.58
C PRO A 2 -2.25 -8.34 -3.88
N ASN A 3 -1.87 -8.89 -5.04
CA ASN A 3 -1.84 -8.17 -6.31
C ASN A 3 -3.16 -8.29 -7.11
N PRO A 4 -3.59 -7.29 -7.91
CA PRO A 4 -4.74 -7.46 -8.78
C PRO A 4 -4.59 -8.68 -9.70
N VAL A 5 -5.62 -9.51 -9.81
CA VAL A 5 -5.59 -10.78 -10.57
C VAL A 5 -5.13 -10.58 -12.01
N SER A 6 -5.52 -9.46 -12.63
CA SER A 6 -5.19 -9.12 -14.02
C SER A 6 -3.71 -8.81 -14.28
N THR A 7 -2.91 -8.61 -13.23
CA THR A 7 -1.49 -8.22 -13.38
C THR A 7 -0.56 -9.40 -13.63
N GLY A 8 -1.00 -10.63 -13.36
CA GLY A 8 -0.15 -11.83 -13.44
C GLY A 8 1.00 -11.86 -12.42
N LEU A 9 1.01 -10.92 -11.46
CA LEU A 9 1.99 -10.89 -10.38
C LEU A 9 1.68 -11.98 -9.32
N PRO A 10 2.69 -12.42 -8.53
CA PRO A 10 2.48 -13.36 -7.44
C PRO A 10 1.44 -12.88 -6.43
N ASN A 11 0.87 -13.81 -5.66
CA ASN A 11 -0.14 -13.52 -4.62
C ASN A 11 -1.37 -12.76 -5.15
N PRO A 12 -2.09 -13.30 -6.16
CA PRO A 12 -3.29 -12.64 -6.68
C PRO A 12 -4.34 -12.46 -5.58
N GLN A 13 -5.02 -11.32 -5.59
CA GLN A 13 -6.12 -11.00 -4.68
C GLN A 13 -7.13 -12.15 -4.66
N SER A 14 -7.43 -12.62 -3.46
CA SER A 14 -8.30 -13.77 -3.24
C SER A 14 -9.02 -13.59 -1.91
N TYR A 15 -10.35 -13.67 -1.96
CA TYR A 15 -11.21 -13.39 -0.82
C TYR A 15 -12.14 -14.58 -0.54
N ASP A 16 -12.39 -14.84 0.73
CA ASP A 16 -13.50 -15.68 1.19
C ASP A 16 -14.66 -14.80 1.69
N VAL A 17 -15.84 -14.98 1.12
CA VAL A 17 -17.06 -14.24 1.45
C VAL A 17 -18.17 -15.16 2.00
N SER A 18 -17.81 -16.39 2.38
CA SER A 18 -18.79 -17.40 2.83
C SER A 18 -19.44 -17.06 4.16
N THR A 19 -18.79 -16.26 5.01
CA THR A 19 -19.33 -15.83 6.31
C THR A 19 -19.98 -14.46 6.21
N ALA A 20 -21.27 -14.39 6.55
CA ALA A 20 -22.02 -13.14 6.50
C ALA A 20 -21.36 -12.04 7.35
N GLY A 21 -21.28 -10.84 6.78
CA GLY A 21 -20.74 -9.64 7.45
C GLY A 21 -19.22 -9.50 7.40
N ILE A 22 -18.47 -10.52 6.99
CA ILE A 22 -16.99 -10.47 6.96
C ILE A 22 -16.41 -10.98 5.64
N VAL A 23 -15.13 -10.64 5.39
CA VAL A 23 -14.34 -11.08 4.25
C VAL A 23 -12.96 -11.53 4.74
N LEU A 24 -12.57 -12.78 4.48
CA LEU A 24 -11.20 -13.24 4.73
C LEU A 24 -10.34 -12.96 3.49
N ASP A 25 -9.30 -12.14 3.62
CA ASP A 25 -8.25 -12.03 2.61
C ASP A 25 -7.32 -13.24 2.72
N LYS A 26 -7.37 -14.12 1.71
CA LYS A 26 -6.60 -15.38 1.70
C LYS A 26 -5.10 -15.17 1.48
N VAL A 27 -4.67 -13.96 1.11
CA VAL A 27 -3.26 -13.62 0.93
C VAL A 27 -2.66 -13.06 2.22
N THR A 28 -3.37 -12.16 2.90
CA THR A 28 -2.86 -11.54 4.15
C THR A 28 -3.27 -12.30 5.41
N GLY A 29 -4.30 -13.14 5.33
CA GLY A 29 -4.92 -13.77 6.50
C GLY A 29 -5.76 -12.81 7.34
N LEU A 30 -5.91 -11.55 6.92
CA LEU A 30 -6.73 -10.55 7.60
C LEU A 30 -8.21 -10.81 7.35
N VAL A 31 -9.03 -10.55 8.37
CA VAL A 31 -10.48 -10.60 8.26
C VAL A 31 -11.03 -9.18 8.33
N TRP A 32 -11.84 -8.83 7.35
CA TRP A 32 -12.37 -7.49 7.14
C TRP A 32 -13.87 -7.46 7.36
N GLN A 33 -14.39 -6.36 7.87
CA GLN A 33 -15.81 -6.06 7.77
C GLN A 33 -16.20 -5.99 6.29
N SER A 34 -17.26 -6.69 5.85
CA SER A 34 -17.61 -6.78 4.42
C SER A 34 -18.21 -5.48 3.87
N ALA A 35 -19.04 -4.82 4.65
CA ALA A 35 -19.62 -3.51 4.32
C ALA A 35 -19.06 -2.43 5.26
N ALA A 36 -18.47 -1.38 4.70
CA ALA A 36 -17.97 -0.25 5.48
C ALA A 36 -19.14 0.55 6.10
N ASN A 37 -18.87 1.23 7.21
CA ASN A 37 -19.77 2.25 7.76
C ASN A 37 -19.59 3.55 6.97
N THR A 38 -20.65 4.00 6.30
CA THR A 38 -20.65 5.13 5.36
C THR A 38 -21.20 6.43 5.96
N SER A 39 -21.39 6.49 7.29
CA SER A 39 -21.92 7.69 7.95
C SER A 39 -20.86 8.76 8.24
N GLY A 40 -19.59 8.50 7.91
CA GLY A 40 -18.45 9.36 8.23
C GLY A 40 -18.18 9.46 9.74
N MET A 41 -16.93 9.29 10.14
CA MET A 41 -16.50 9.42 11.55
C MET A 41 -15.25 10.29 11.64
N LEU A 42 -15.16 11.07 12.70
CA LEU A 42 -13.88 11.67 13.12
C LEU A 42 -12.92 10.55 13.50
N TRP A 43 -11.62 10.77 13.33
CA TRP A 43 -10.62 9.70 13.49
C TRP A 43 -10.61 9.06 14.89
N PRO A 44 -10.74 9.79 16.00
CA PRO A 44 -10.86 9.18 17.33
C PRO A 44 -12.13 8.34 17.48
N ALA A 45 -13.25 8.80 16.90
CA ALA A 45 -14.52 8.07 16.90
C ALA A 45 -14.44 6.80 16.03
N ALA A 46 -13.74 6.84 14.90
CA ALA A 46 -13.49 5.69 14.03
C ALA A 46 -12.70 4.59 14.76
N ARG A 47 -11.64 4.96 15.47
CA ARG A 47 -10.90 4.01 16.34
C ARG A 47 -11.81 3.40 17.39
N ASN A 48 -12.56 4.24 18.11
CA ASN A 48 -13.45 3.78 19.15
C ASN A 48 -14.55 2.85 18.62
N HIS A 49 -15.08 3.15 17.43
CA HIS A 49 -16.07 2.32 16.75
C HIS A 49 -15.55 0.91 16.49
N CYS A 50 -14.35 0.78 15.90
CA CYS A 50 -13.79 -0.54 15.65
C CYS A 50 -13.45 -1.31 16.93
N LEU A 51 -12.93 -0.65 17.96
CA LEU A 51 -12.60 -1.29 19.24
C LEU A 51 -13.83 -1.86 19.98
N HIS A 52 -15.02 -1.33 19.72
CA HIS A 52 -16.27 -1.78 20.34
C HIS A 52 -17.18 -2.52 19.33
N LEU A 53 -16.68 -2.84 18.14
CA LEU A 53 -17.44 -3.60 17.15
C LEU A 53 -17.51 -5.06 17.60
N SER A 54 -18.73 -5.60 17.70
CA SER A 54 -18.97 -7.04 17.83
C SER A 54 -19.63 -7.54 16.54
N LEU A 55 -18.91 -8.35 15.77
CA LEU A 55 -19.34 -8.81 14.45
C LEU A 55 -18.87 -10.24 14.20
N ALA A 56 -19.76 -11.09 13.66
CA ALA A 56 -19.49 -12.50 13.37
C ALA A 56 -18.91 -13.28 14.58
N GLY A 57 -19.40 -12.97 15.79
CA GLY A 57 -18.98 -13.63 17.02
C GLY A 57 -17.61 -13.19 17.56
N ALA A 58 -17.06 -12.08 17.07
CA ALA A 58 -15.77 -11.55 17.51
C ALA A 58 -15.83 -10.06 17.87
N ASP A 59 -14.96 -9.67 18.79
CA ASP A 59 -14.87 -8.35 19.43
C ASP A 59 -13.43 -7.78 19.45
N ASP A 60 -12.47 -8.44 18.80
CA ASP A 60 -11.07 -8.03 18.65
C ASP A 60 -10.82 -7.17 17.40
N TRP A 61 -11.83 -6.40 17.00
CA TRP A 61 -11.78 -5.54 15.81
C TRP A 61 -10.97 -4.27 16.08
N ARG A 62 -10.32 -3.77 15.03
CA ARG A 62 -9.54 -2.52 15.08
C ARG A 62 -9.61 -1.76 13.77
N LEU A 63 -9.24 -0.49 13.84
CA LEU A 63 -9.03 0.32 12.65
C LEU A 63 -7.75 -0.16 11.94
N PRO A 64 -7.76 -0.39 10.62
CA PRO A 64 -6.64 -0.97 9.88
C PRO A 64 -5.48 0.00 9.81
N SER A 65 -4.26 -0.50 9.92
CA SER A 65 -3.08 0.30 9.58
C SER A 65 -3.09 0.69 8.10
N PHE A 66 -2.26 1.66 7.75
CA PHE A 66 -2.12 2.13 6.38
C PHE A 66 -1.85 1.00 5.38
N ILE A 67 -0.86 0.16 5.66
CA ILE A 67 -0.46 -0.91 4.73
C ILE A 67 -1.53 -1.99 4.60
N GLU A 68 -2.26 -2.28 5.67
CA GLU A 68 -3.39 -3.20 5.63
C GLU A 68 -4.52 -2.63 4.76
N LEU A 69 -4.89 -1.36 4.93
CA LEU A 69 -5.99 -0.80 4.16
C LEU A 69 -5.66 -0.70 2.67
N VAL A 70 -4.42 -0.35 2.34
CA VAL A 70 -3.90 -0.33 0.97
C VAL A 70 -3.87 -1.74 0.35
N SER A 71 -3.83 -2.81 1.14
CA SER A 71 -3.91 -4.20 0.63
C SER A 71 -5.16 -4.46 -0.21
N LEU A 72 -6.26 -3.79 0.14
CA LEU A 72 -7.55 -3.95 -0.51
C LEU A 72 -7.64 -3.20 -1.85
N VAL A 73 -6.84 -2.14 -2.04
CA VAL A 73 -6.91 -1.29 -3.25
C VAL A 73 -6.60 -2.13 -4.48
N ASP A 74 -7.46 -2.08 -5.49
CA ASP A 74 -7.20 -2.66 -6.80
C ASP A 74 -6.85 -1.54 -7.78
N PHE A 75 -5.56 -1.29 -8.00
CA PHE A 75 -5.07 -0.24 -8.92
C PHE A 75 -5.40 -0.51 -10.40
N SER A 76 -5.92 -1.69 -10.75
CA SER A 76 -6.44 -1.97 -12.09
C SER A 76 -7.89 -1.48 -12.30
N ARG A 77 -8.53 -1.04 -11.21
CA ARG A 77 -9.91 -0.54 -11.15
C ARG A 77 -9.93 0.92 -10.73
N ARG A 78 -11.09 1.55 -10.95
CA ARG A 78 -11.38 2.93 -10.56
C ARG A 78 -12.90 3.06 -10.40
N ASP A 79 -13.31 3.87 -9.44
CA ASP A 79 -14.69 4.23 -9.14
C ASP A 79 -15.62 3.00 -9.02
N PRO A 80 -15.32 2.04 -8.11
CA PRO A 80 -14.27 2.05 -7.08
C PRO A 80 -13.05 1.14 -7.40
N ALA A 81 -11.89 1.52 -6.89
CA ALA A 81 -10.62 0.79 -6.90
C ALA A 81 -10.56 -0.33 -5.83
N ILE A 82 -11.54 -1.23 -5.82
CA ILE A 82 -11.61 -2.40 -4.92
C ILE A 82 -12.36 -3.55 -5.60
N ASP A 83 -12.19 -4.77 -5.10
CA ASP A 83 -13.06 -5.89 -5.50
C ASP A 83 -14.48 -5.70 -4.95
N THR A 84 -15.39 -5.26 -5.81
CA THR A 84 -16.79 -4.99 -5.47
C THR A 84 -17.63 -6.24 -5.22
N THR A 85 -17.15 -7.42 -5.62
CA THR A 85 -17.81 -8.69 -5.31
C THR A 85 -17.54 -9.06 -3.87
N ALA A 86 -16.28 -8.92 -3.45
CA ALA A 86 -15.88 -9.15 -2.06
C ALA A 86 -16.39 -8.05 -1.12
N PHE A 87 -16.44 -6.80 -1.60
CA PHE A 87 -16.82 -5.63 -0.82
C PHE A 87 -18.02 -4.90 -1.47
N PRO A 88 -19.26 -5.40 -1.28
CA PRO A 88 -20.46 -4.99 -2.03
C PRO A 88 -21.06 -3.63 -1.63
N ARG A 89 -20.61 -3.04 -0.51
CA ARG A 89 -20.71 -1.60 -0.26
C ARG A 89 -19.32 -1.01 -0.41
N PRO A 90 -18.81 -0.91 -1.65
CA PRO A 90 -17.55 -0.24 -1.85
C PRO A 90 -17.80 1.21 -1.49
N VAL A 91 -17.02 1.68 -0.54
CA VAL A 91 -16.98 3.09 -0.21
C VAL A 91 -16.53 3.80 -1.47
N GLY A 92 -17.43 4.52 -2.14
CA GLY A 92 -17.11 5.47 -3.22
C GLY A 92 -16.39 6.71 -2.68
N GLY A 93 -15.61 6.52 -1.62
CA GLY A 93 -15.15 7.55 -0.71
C GLY A 93 -13.82 7.16 -0.10
N THR A 94 -13.57 7.70 1.07
CA THR A 94 -12.29 7.62 1.77
C THR A 94 -12.46 6.83 3.05
N VAL A 95 -11.44 6.07 3.45
CA VAL A 95 -11.47 5.27 4.68
C VAL A 95 -10.27 5.61 5.55
N TRP A 96 -10.53 5.86 6.83
CA TRP A 96 -9.49 6.10 7.81
C TRP A 96 -8.59 4.88 8.00
N THR A 97 -7.29 5.13 8.16
CA THR A 97 -6.34 4.16 8.72
C THR A 97 -6.12 4.47 10.20
N SER A 98 -5.55 3.55 10.98
CA SER A 98 -5.06 3.80 12.35
C SER A 98 -3.68 4.46 12.38
N THR A 99 -3.07 4.74 11.24
CA THR A 99 -1.71 5.25 11.16
C THR A 99 -1.69 6.78 11.29
N PRO A 100 -1.07 7.33 12.37
CA PRO A 100 -0.88 8.77 12.50
C PRO A 100 0.09 9.31 11.44
N VAL A 101 -0.01 10.59 11.13
CA VAL A 101 1.03 11.30 10.38
C VAL A 101 2.11 11.73 11.36
N LEU A 102 3.31 11.17 11.21
CA LEU A 102 4.44 11.59 12.07
C LEU A 102 4.67 13.09 11.89
N GLY A 103 4.97 13.80 12.99
CA GLY A 103 5.18 15.26 13.04
C GLY A 103 3.94 16.14 12.87
N SER A 104 2.78 15.55 12.57
CA SER A 104 1.47 16.20 12.56
C SER A 104 0.56 15.47 13.55
N PRO A 105 0.64 15.73 14.86
CA PRO A 105 -0.01 14.91 15.89
C PRO A 105 -1.54 14.86 15.79
N SER A 106 -2.14 15.84 15.10
CA SER A 106 -3.59 15.91 14.86
C SER A 106 -4.00 15.36 13.50
N GLU A 107 -3.11 14.69 12.77
CA GLU A 107 -3.40 14.15 11.44
C GLU A 107 -3.22 12.63 11.38
N ALA A 108 -4.03 12.01 10.53
CA ALA A 108 -3.96 10.59 10.22
C ALA A 108 -4.05 10.36 8.72
N TRP A 109 -3.60 9.18 8.29
CA TRP A 109 -3.73 8.77 6.90
C TRP A 109 -5.11 8.19 6.61
N TYR A 110 -5.63 8.48 5.42
CA TYR A 110 -6.80 7.82 4.85
C TYR A 110 -6.58 7.44 3.39
N VAL A 111 -7.33 6.45 2.92
CA VAL A 111 -7.22 5.89 1.57
C VAL A 111 -8.51 6.16 0.80
N SER A 112 -8.41 6.71 -0.40
CA SER A 112 -9.51 6.88 -1.35
C SER A 112 -9.71 5.60 -2.15
N PHE A 113 -10.86 4.94 -1.99
CA PHE A 113 -11.24 3.80 -2.83
C PHE A 113 -11.88 4.21 -4.16
N ASN A 114 -11.97 5.50 -4.48
CA ASN A 114 -12.32 5.94 -5.83
C ASN A 114 -11.20 5.61 -6.82
N ASN A 115 -9.95 5.70 -6.39
CA ASN A 115 -8.81 5.68 -7.30
C ASN A 115 -7.53 5.12 -6.68
N GLY A 116 -7.50 4.81 -5.38
CA GLY A 116 -6.33 4.28 -4.68
C GLY A 116 -5.38 5.35 -4.14
N PHE A 117 -5.73 6.63 -4.23
CA PHE A 117 -4.91 7.72 -3.66
C PHE A 117 -4.91 7.68 -2.14
N THR A 118 -3.82 8.16 -1.57
CA THR A 118 -3.61 8.26 -0.11
C THR A 118 -3.49 9.71 0.28
N TYR A 119 -4.13 10.09 1.38
CA TYR A 119 -4.18 11.48 1.83
C TYR A 119 -4.00 11.55 3.35
N GLN A 120 -3.79 12.76 3.82
CA GLN A 120 -3.68 13.10 5.24
C GLN A 120 -4.88 13.96 5.61
N GLY A 121 -5.40 13.78 6.81
CA GLY A 121 -6.58 14.49 7.27
C GLY A 121 -6.54 14.79 8.76
N HIS A 122 -7.05 15.96 9.13
CA HIS A 122 -7.12 16.38 10.52
C HIS A 122 -8.19 15.58 11.28
N GLU A 123 -7.79 15.01 12.41
CA GLU A 123 -8.54 14.00 13.15
C GLU A 123 -9.93 14.46 13.63
N ASN A 124 -10.09 15.76 13.89
CA ASN A 124 -11.30 16.38 14.43
C ASN A 124 -12.12 17.20 13.42
N LEU A 125 -11.72 17.22 12.13
CA LEU A 125 -12.37 18.08 11.12
C LEU A 125 -13.00 17.32 9.97
N LEU A 126 -12.56 16.08 9.71
CA LEU A 126 -12.96 15.31 8.54
C LEU A 126 -13.75 14.05 8.94
N PRO A 127 -15.07 14.01 8.72
CA PRO A 127 -15.82 12.77 8.82
C PRO A 127 -15.49 11.88 7.61
N ILE A 128 -14.83 10.75 7.86
CA ILE A 128 -14.39 9.79 6.83
C ILE A 128 -14.89 8.39 7.21
N ASP A 129 -15.14 7.55 6.21
CA ASP A 129 -15.72 6.23 6.43
C ASP A 129 -14.77 5.28 7.16
N VAL A 130 -15.36 4.20 7.69
CA VAL A 130 -14.65 3.23 8.53
C VAL A 130 -14.89 1.82 8.04
N ARG A 131 -13.81 1.05 7.92
CA ARG A 131 -13.85 -0.40 7.72
C ARG A 131 -12.91 -1.04 8.74
N CYS A 132 -13.46 -1.84 9.64
CA CYS A 132 -12.66 -2.50 10.66
C CYS A 132 -12.01 -3.78 10.12
N VAL A 133 -10.86 -4.11 10.67
CA VAL A 133 -10.09 -5.32 10.39
C VAL A 133 -9.79 -6.05 11.68
N ARG A 134 -9.57 -7.35 11.61
CA ARG A 134 -9.08 -8.18 12.71
C ARG A 134 -8.08 -9.21 12.20
N GLY A 135 -7.37 -9.82 13.15
CA GLY A 135 -6.30 -10.77 12.85
C GLY A 135 -5.04 -10.10 12.32
N GLY A 136 -4.19 -10.93 11.71
CA GLY A 136 -2.82 -10.57 11.32
C GLY A 136 -1.82 -10.98 12.39
N ALA A 137 -0.72 -11.60 11.97
CA ALA A 137 0.41 -11.82 12.84
C ALA A 137 0.98 -10.45 13.24
N VAL A 138 1.32 -10.29 14.53
CA VAL A 138 2.27 -9.26 14.94
C VAL A 138 3.52 -9.49 14.10
N ASP A 139 3.99 -8.46 13.38
CA ASP A 139 5.24 -8.56 12.61
C ASP A 139 6.29 -9.18 13.51
N PRO A 140 6.88 -10.33 13.15
CA PRO A 140 7.83 -10.99 14.02
C PRO A 140 8.95 -10.00 14.34
N VAL A 141 9.11 -9.70 15.62
CA VAL A 141 10.15 -8.80 16.11
C VAL A 141 11.50 -9.42 15.74
N GLY A 142 12.11 -8.89 14.68
CA GLY A 142 13.32 -9.39 14.06
C GLY A 142 13.71 -8.51 12.86
N ALA A 143 14.93 -8.70 12.32
CA ALA A 143 15.40 -7.95 11.16
C ALA A 143 14.61 -8.38 9.89
N ARG A 144 13.62 -7.57 9.50
CA ARG A 144 12.81 -7.71 8.27
C ARG A 144 13.67 -7.88 7.03
N TYR A 145 14.72 -7.08 6.93
CA TYR A 145 15.62 -7.05 5.79
C TYR A 145 16.86 -7.92 6.04
N ALA A 146 17.21 -8.72 5.04
CA ALA A 146 18.51 -9.39 4.92
C ALA A 146 19.27 -8.84 3.70
N PHE A 147 20.59 -9.02 3.70
CA PHE A 147 21.47 -8.49 2.65
C PHE A 147 22.24 -9.64 1.97
N PRO A 148 21.62 -10.39 1.04
CA PRO A 148 22.29 -11.51 0.37
C PRO A 148 23.56 -11.08 -0.38
N THR A 149 23.57 -9.86 -0.92
CA THR A 149 24.74 -9.22 -1.53
C THR A 149 24.78 -7.73 -1.17
N PRO A 150 25.91 -7.03 -1.38
CA PRO A 150 25.99 -5.58 -1.18
C PRO A 150 25.03 -4.75 -2.06
N GLN A 151 24.44 -5.36 -3.10
CA GLN A 151 23.56 -4.69 -4.06
C GLN A 151 22.09 -5.12 -3.94
N THR A 152 21.76 -6.06 -3.04
CA THR A 152 20.40 -6.62 -2.91
C THR A 152 19.90 -6.60 -1.48
N VAL A 153 18.58 -6.50 -1.32
CA VAL A 153 17.88 -6.59 -0.03
C VAL A 153 16.78 -7.63 -0.16
N SER A 154 16.79 -8.66 0.68
CA SER A 154 15.70 -9.62 0.79
C SER A 154 14.73 -9.15 1.88
N ASP A 155 13.47 -8.92 1.50
CA ASP A 155 12.37 -8.61 2.42
C ASP A 155 11.68 -9.90 2.85
N LYS A 156 11.94 -10.34 4.09
CA LYS A 156 11.41 -11.61 4.62
C LYS A 156 9.90 -11.61 4.81
N GLN A 157 9.28 -10.43 4.91
CA GLN A 157 7.83 -10.30 5.10
C GLN A 157 7.08 -10.51 3.79
N THR A 158 7.63 -10.00 2.68
CA THR A 158 6.99 -10.09 1.36
C THR A 158 7.55 -11.22 0.49
N GLY A 159 8.72 -11.74 0.82
CA GLY A 159 9.47 -12.70 0.00
C GLY A 159 10.15 -12.05 -1.21
N LEU A 160 10.10 -10.73 -1.36
CA LEU A 160 10.64 -10.00 -2.50
C LEU A 160 12.15 -9.74 -2.35
N LEU A 161 12.86 -9.77 -3.47
CA LEU A 161 14.25 -9.33 -3.54
C LEU A 161 14.31 -7.96 -4.22
N TRP A 162 14.93 -7.01 -3.56
CA TRP A 162 14.98 -5.61 -3.99
C TRP A 162 16.39 -5.20 -4.38
N GLN A 163 16.49 -4.30 -5.36
CA GLN A 163 17.72 -3.54 -5.59
C GLN A 163 17.97 -2.68 -4.35
N ARG A 164 19.19 -2.74 -3.81
CA ARG A 164 19.57 -2.01 -2.59
C ARG A 164 19.88 -0.55 -2.86
N THR A 165 20.74 -0.28 -3.84
CA THR A 165 21.16 1.07 -4.21
C THR A 165 20.64 1.36 -5.61
N ALA A 166 19.76 2.36 -5.72
CA ALA A 166 19.35 2.90 -7.00
C ALA A 166 20.53 3.63 -7.65
N ASP A 167 20.54 3.76 -8.97
CA ASP A 167 21.63 4.40 -9.71
C ASP A 167 21.61 5.94 -9.69
N GLY A 168 20.63 6.53 -8.98
CA GLY A 168 20.48 7.98 -8.85
C GLY A 168 20.03 8.69 -10.13
N GLN A 169 19.67 7.95 -11.19
CA GLN A 169 19.21 8.52 -12.45
C GLN A 169 17.68 8.52 -12.53
N THR A 170 17.11 9.64 -12.96
CA THR A 170 15.69 9.75 -13.24
C THR A 170 15.39 9.36 -14.69
N ARG A 171 14.23 8.75 -14.92
CA ARG A 171 13.85 8.17 -16.21
C ARG A 171 12.37 8.38 -16.49
N THR A 172 12.00 8.38 -17.78
CA THR A 172 10.61 8.20 -18.18
C THR A 172 10.13 6.80 -17.78
N TRP A 173 8.82 6.60 -17.72
CA TRP A 173 8.24 5.34 -17.25
C TRP A 173 8.65 4.14 -18.12
N ASP A 174 8.59 4.27 -19.44
CA ASP A 174 8.99 3.19 -20.36
C ASP A 174 10.49 2.85 -20.22
N ALA A 175 11.34 3.88 -20.03
CA ALA A 175 12.75 3.69 -19.78
C ALA A 175 13.01 3.01 -18.41
N ALA A 176 12.21 3.32 -17.39
CA ALA A 176 12.29 2.66 -16.08
C ALA A 176 11.95 1.17 -16.18
N VAL A 177 10.89 0.82 -16.93
CA VAL A 177 10.53 -0.58 -17.21
C VAL A 177 11.68 -1.30 -17.93
N ALA A 178 12.26 -0.68 -18.97
CA ALA A 178 13.35 -1.26 -19.73
C ALA A 178 14.61 -1.51 -18.86
N VAL A 179 14.99 -0.53 -18.04
CA VAL A 179 16.15 -0.64 -17.14
C VAL A 179 15.97 -1.77 -16.14
N CYS A 180 14.80 -1.91 -15.52
CA CYS A 180 14.59 -3.03 -14.62
C CYS A 180 14.62 -4.39 -15.32
N ARG A 181 14.10 -4.51 -16.54
CA ARG A 181 14.15 -5.78 -17.29
C ARG A 181 15.57 -6.17 -17.71
N ALA A 182 16.43 -5.19 -17.95
CA ALA A 182 17.82 -5.40 -18.33
C ALA A 182 18.76 -5.58 -17.12
N LEU A 183 18.28 -5.36 -15.89
CA LEU A 183 19.08 -5.45 -14.69
C LEU A 183 19.44 -6.92 -14.40
N ASP A 184 20.72 -7.17 -14.10
CA ASP A 184 21.26 -8.47 -13.72
C ASP A 184 22.06 -8.37 -12.41
N LEU A 185 21.36 -8.07 -11.32
CA LEU A 185 21.94 -8.10 -9.98
C LEU A 185 21.69 -9.49 -9.40
N SER A 186 22.73 -10.33 -9.38
CA SER A 186 22.63 -11.71 -8.88
C SER A 186 21.58 -12.55 -9.65
N GLY A 187 21.57 -12.43 -10.98
CA GLY A 187 20.70 -13.13 -11.91
C GLY A 187 19.57 -12.26 -12.50
N PRO A 188 18.96 -12.71 -13.61
CA PRO A 188 17.89 -11.99 -14.30
C PRO A 188 16.56 -12.04 -13.52
N GLY A 189 15.50 -11.48 -14.12
CA GLY A 189 14.12 -11.53 -13.59
C GLY A 189 13.66 -10.25 -12.88
N TRP A 190 14.49 -9.21 -12.92
CA TRP A 190 14.17 -7.91 -12.35
C TRP A 190 13.07 -7.19 -13.15
N ARG A 191 12.24 -6.42 -12.44
CA ARG A 191 11.14 -5.64 -13.00
C ARG A 191 10.87 -4.40 -12.16
N LEU A 192 10.12 -3.47 -12.75
CA LEU A 192 9.62 -2.31 -12.04
C LEU A 192 8.53 -2.77 -11.05
N PRO A 193 8.63 -2.44 -9.75
CA PRO A 193 7.71 -2.90 -8.73
C PRO A 193 6.30 -2.37 -8.97
N SER A 194 5.28 -3.16 -8.65
CA SER A 194 3.92 -2.65 -8.64
C SER A 194 3.73 -1.63 -7.51
N MET A 195 2.64 -0.87 -7.58
CA MET A 195 2.30 0.07 -6.51
C MET A 195 2.22 -0.61 -5.14
N LYS A 196 1.60 -1.79 -5.11
CA LYS A 196 1.48 -2.58 -3.89
C LYS A 196 2.79 -3.07 -3.34
N GLU A 197 3.72 -3.47 -4.21
CA GLU A 197 5.04 -3.93 -3.79
C GLU A 197 5.86 -2.78 -3.24
N LEU A 198 5.92 -1.64 -3.94
CA LEU A 198 6.72 -0.51 -3.48
C LEU A 198 6.16 0.12 -2.20
N GLN A 199 4.84 0.13 -2.01
CA GLN A 199 4.20 0.58 -0.76
C GLN A 199 4.60 -0.26 0.45
N THR A 200 5.01 -1.52 0.27
CA THR A 200 5.48 -2.34 1.41
C THR A 200 6.78 -1.82 2.01
N LEU A 201 7.58 -1.03 1.26
CA LEU A 201 8.82 -0.45 1.76
C LEU A 201 8.59 0.79 2.64
N LEU A 202 7.37 1.31 2.70
CA LEU A 202 7.04 2.47 3.52
C LEU A 202 7.16 2.14 5.00
N ASP A 203 7.98 2.92 5.69
CA ASP A 203 8.05 2.94 7.15
C ASP A 203 7.49 4.28 7.65
N LEU A 204 6.19 4.29 7.92
CA LEU A 204 5.46 5.49 8.35
C LEU A 204 5.71 5.84 9.83
N SER A 205 6.52 5.06 10.55
CA SER A 205 7.03 5.44 11.87
C SER A 205 8.24 6.38 11.78
N ARG A 206 8.75 6.62 10.56
CA ARG A 206 9.90 7.47 10.27
C ARG A 206 9.50 8.67 9.43
N GLN A 207 10.23 9.77 9.62
CA GLN A 207 10.17 10.95 8.76
C GLN A 207 11.48 11.10 8.00
N LEU A 208 11.38 11.41 6.71
CA LEU A 208 12.50 11.93 5.91
C LEU A 208 13.77 11.06 5.96
N PRO A 209 13.73 9.82 5.45
CA PRO A 209 12.64 9.31 4.63
C PRO A 209 11.78 8.24 5.32
N ALA A 210 10.55 8.07 4.83
CA ALA A 210 9.57 7.09 5.30
C ALA A 210 9.92 5.68 4.79
N LEU A 211 11.14 5.22 5.05
CA LEU A 211 11.67 3.88 4.78
C LEU A 211 12.87 3.59 5.70
N ASP A 212 13.36 2.36 5.68
CA ASP A 212 14.62 1.99 6.34
C ASP A 212 15.83 2.45 5.48
N PRO A 213 16.62 3.44 5.93
CA PRO A 213 17.76 3.96 5.18
C PRO A 213 18.98 3.02 5.21
N VAL A 214 19.03 2.09 6.19
CA VAL A 214 20.06 1.06 6.23
C VAL A 214 19.74 0.01 5.16
N ALA A 215 18.47 -0.33 4.97
CA ALA A 215 18.05 -1.26 3.93
C ALA A 215 18.12 -0.63 2.53
N PHE A 216 17.58 0.57 2.35
CA PHE A 216 17.55 1.25 1.05
C PHE A 216 18.13 2.66 1.17
N PRO A 217 19.44 2.82 0.96
CA PRO A 217 20.03 4.16 0.92
C PRO A 217 19.45 4.95 -0.27
N ILE A 218 18.79 6.07 0.02
CA ILE A 218 18.24 7.03 -0.96
C ILE A 218 18.38 8.46 -0.46
N ALA A 219 18.30 9.45 -1.35
CA ALA A 219 18.01 10.81 -0.91
C ALA A 219 16.52 10.91 -0.49
N PRO A 220 16.20 11.64 0.59
CA PRO A 220 14.90 11.50 1.25
C PRO A 220 13.70 12.09 0.49
N THR A 221 13.94 12.82 -0.60
CA THR A 221 12.90 13.50 -1.39
C THR A 221 12.62 12.84 -2.74
N GLU A 222 13.25 11.70 -3.01
CA GLU A 222 13.13 11.02 -4.30
C GLU A 222 11.74 10.37 -4.45
N GLN A 223 11.17 10.53 -5.65
CA GLN A 223 9.97 9.83 -6.08
C GLN A 223 10.33 8.68 -7.01
N TYR A 224 9.73 7.52 -6.77
CA TYR A 224 10.07 6.28 -7.44
C TYR A 224 8.90 5.76 -8.27
N TRP A 225 9.20 5.40 -9.51
CA TRP A 225 8.23 4.79 -10.41
C TRP A 225 7.73 3.45 -9.89
N THR A 226 6.47 3.16 -10.21
CA THR A 226 5.89 1.82 -10.11
C THR A 226 5.41 1.36 -11.49
N SER A 227 5.24 0.05 -11.69
CA SER A 227 4.65 -0.51 -12.91
C SER A 227 3.13 -0.36 -12.99
N SER A 228 2.48 0.14 -11.93
CA SER A 228 1.04 0.37 -11.94
C SER A 228 0.70 1.64 -12.71
N THR A 229 -0.36 1.58 -13.52
CA THR A 229 -0.87 2.70 -14.32
C THR A 229 -2.20 3.19 -13.75
N LEU A 230 -2.54 4.46 -14.00
CA LEU A 230 -3.84 4.99 -13.57
C LEU A 230 -4.95 4.48 -14.49
N LYS A 231 -5.90 3.71 -13.95
CA LYS A 231 -7.04 3.22 -14.72
C LYS A 231 -7.84 4.39 -15.31
N GLY A 232 -8.01 4.37 -16.63
CA GLY A 232 -8.68 5.42 -17.38
C GLY A 232 -7.75 6.53 -17.90
N SER A 233 -6.45 6.48 -17.58
CA SER A 233 -5.44 7.36 -18.17
C SER A 233 -4.51 6.56 -19.09
N ALA A 234 -4.31 7.06 -20.31
CA ALA A 234 -3.32 6.50 -21.24
C ALA A 234 -1.90 7.00 -20.94
N THR A 235 -1.77 8.14 -20.26
CA THR A 235 -0.51 8.87 -20.13
C THR A 235 0.09 8.80 -18.75
N ASP A 236 -0.67 8.42 -17.72
CA ASP A 236 -0.20 8.51 -16.33
C ASP A 236 0.19 7.15 -15.75
N ALA A 237 1.17 7.18 -14.87
CA ALA A 237 1.60 6.05 -14.07
C ALA A 237 1.78 6.45 -12.60
N TRP A 238 1.74 5.46 -11.72
CA TRP A 238 1.87 5.67 -10.28
C TRP A 238 3.32 5.77 -9.84
N PHE A 239 3.57 6.66 -8.89
CA PHE A 239 4.84 6.78 -8.19
C PHE A 239 4.62 6.84 -6.67
N ILE A 240 5.67 6.57 -5.91
CA ILE A 240 5.72 6.77 -4.46
C ILE A 240 6.82 7.78 -4.13
N SER A 241 6.47 8.79 -3.34
CA SER A 241 7.45 9.67 -2.72
C SER A 241 7.75 9.20 -1.30
N PHE A 242 9.01 8.86 -1.03
CA PHE A 242 9.46 8.47 0.32
C PHE A 242 9.68 9.66 1.26
N ARG A 243 9.43 10.89 0.82
CA ARG A 243 9.48 12.07 1.69
C ARG A 243 8.52 11.91 2.88
N LEU A 244 7.29 11.52 2.58
CA LEU A 244 6.22 11.29 3.55
C LEU A 244 5.40 10.02 3.24
N GLY A 245 5.77 9.23 2.23
CA GLY A 245 5.04 8.03 1.84
C GLY A 245 3.81 8.27 0.96
N ALA A 246 3.75 9.42 0.28
CA ALA A 246 2.63 9.77 -0.59
C ALA A 246 2.63 8.93 -1.89
N ALA A 247 1.44 8.41 -2.22
CA ALA A 247 1.12 7.76 -3.48
C ALA A 247 0.40 8.74 -4.42
N SER A 248 0.91 8.93 -5.64
CA SER A 248 0.26 9.77 -6.64
C SER A 248 0.61 9.33 -8.06
N THR A 249 0.08 10.03 -9.04
CA THR A 249 0.31 9.77 -10.47
C THR A 249 0.96 10.95 -11.14
N ILE A 250 1.81 10.68 -12.13
CA ILE A 250 2.40 11.70 -13.01
C ILE A 250 2.47 11.16 -14.43
N GLY A 251 2.52 12.05 -15.42
CA GLY A 251 2.65 11.65 -16.83
C GLY A 251 3.92 10.85 -17.06
N ARG A 252 3.84 9.78 -17.86
CA ARG A 252 4.90 8.80 -18.12
C ARG A 252 6.18 9.41 -18.73
N ASP A 253 6.07 10.57 -19.37
CA ASP A 253 7.19 11.31 -19.93
C ASP A 253 7.98 12.10 -18.88
N ASN A 254 7.46 12.24 -17.66
CA ASN A 254 8.16 12.95 -16.59
C ASN A 254 9.26 12.06 -15.99
N PRO A 255 10.43 12.62 -15.69
CA PRO A 255 11.52 11.86 -15.08
C PRO A 255 11.23 11.54 -13.61
N SER A 256 11.38 10.26 -13.21
CA SER A 256 11.37 9.82 -11.79
C SER A 256 12.41 8.73 -11.54
N PHE A 257 12.76 8.49 -10.27
CA PHE A 257 13.76 7.49 -9.89
C PHE A 257 13.23 6.07 -10.07
N VAL A 258 14.17 5.11 -10.15
CA VAL A 258 13.87 3.71 -10.44
C VAL A 258 14.52 2.83 -9.37
N ARG A 259 13.74 1.89 -8.84
CA ARG A 259 14.21 0.81 -7.99
C ARG A 259 13.54 -0.46 -8.47
N CYS A 260 14.33 -1.47 -8.76
CA CYS A 260 13.81 -2.72 -9.30
C CYS A 260 13.56 -3.75 -8.20
N VAL A 261 12.63 -4.67 -8.49
CA VAL A 261 12.27 -5.80 -7.63
C VAL A 261 12.31 -7.10 -8.43
N ARG A 262 12.50 -8.22 -7.73
CA ARG A 262 12.43 -9.58 -8.25
C ARG A 262 11.60 -10.44 -7.30
#